data_AF-A0A6N2WKG1-F1
#
_entry.id   AF-A0A6N2WKG1-F1
#
_cell.length_a   1.000
_cell.length_b   1.000
_cell.length_c   1.000
_cell.angle_alpha   90.00
_cell.angle_beta   90.00
_cell.angle_gamma   90.00
#
_symmetry.space_group_name_H-M   'P 1'
#
loop_
_entity.id
_entity.type
_entity.pdbx_description
1 polymer ?
#
loop_
_entity_poly.entity_id
_entity_poly.type
_entity_poly.pdbx_seq_one_letter_code
_entity_poly.pdbx_strand_id
1 'polypeptide(L)'
;MKKAVLALCVLLLLASYSSLQKTAEHKAEKPQEQANPKIAAPADIRYPKSPSIEDYDAQITISDNNPIDPTMLNGYADFSQESFYAILKTASDNVSYSPLSLYYPLMLTLQASKGNTAEQLQTLLHVNRSDNAKNMGNLYRRLYTDNESGQMKIANSLWIQNAYPVKDEFIEAANKQFYAAAYTVDFSQSKTADLMAAWIREHTNANLSPSIRTDGSMRMSILNAIYYKARFQTVFDKKKTKKGYLLCAGWEGCCRFHASEHGFSFLYR
;
A
#
# COMPACT_ATOMS: atom_id res chain seq x y z
N MET A 1 -6.54 -2.44 -25.57
CA MET A 1 -5.76 -2.99 -24.43
C MET A 1 -5.89 -2.02 -23.28
N LYS A 2 -6.58 -2.41 -22.20
CA LYS A 2 -6.95 -1.50 -21.10
C LYS A 2 -5.71 -1.32 -20.20
N LYS A 3 -5.19 -0.10 -20.12
CA LYS A 3 -4.19 0.29 -19.11
C LYS A 3 -4.93 0.39 -17.78
N ALA A 4 -4.63 -0.51 -16.84
CA ALA A 4 -5.04 -0.32 -15.46
C ALA A 4 -4.24 0.88 -14.91
N VAL A 5 -4.91 1.96 -14.55
CA VAL A 5 -4.26 3.04 -13.79
C VAL A 5 -4.10 2.51 -12.37
N LEU A 6 -2.88 2.10 -12.07
CA LEU A 6 -2.50 1.66 -10.75
C LEU A 6 -2.00 2.90 -10.00
N ALA A 7 -2.83 3.40 -9.09
CA ALA A 7 -2.50 4.54 -8.26
C ALA A 7 -1.40 4.14 -7.27
N LEU A 8 -0.16 4.46 -7.63
CA LEU A 8 0.98 4.38 -6.75
C LEU A 8 1.00 5.66 -5.90
N CYS A 9 0.77 5.55 -4.59
CA CYS A 9 0.90 6.68 -3.68
C CYS A 9 2.39 6.95 -3.41
N VAL A 10 2.99 7.84 -4.20
CA VAL A 10 4.28 8.46 -3.87
C VAL A 10 3.99 9.79 -3.18
N LEU A 11 4.14 9.84 -1.86
CA LEU A 11 4.12 11.10 -1.13
C LEU A 11 5.48 11.77 -1.32
N LEU A 12 5.54 12.70 -2.27
CA LEU A 12 6.67 13.60 -2.47
C LEU A 12 6.44 14.86 -1.62
N LEU A 13 7.20 14.99 -0.54
CA LEU A 13 7.27 16.24 0.21
C LEU A 13 8.20 17.21 -0.54
N LEU A 14 7.66 17.91 -1.52
CA LEU A 14 8.34 18.97 -2.26
C LEU A 14 7.48 20.23 -2.31
N ALA A 15 8.11 21.37 -2.03
CA ALA A 15 7.55 22.68 -2.26
C ALA A 15 7.48 22.95 -3.79
N SER A 16 6.24 23.09 -4.29
CA SER A 16 5.81 23.75 -5.55
C SER A 16 6.63 23.55 -6.84
N TYR A 17 6.03 22.92 -7.87
CA TYR A 17 5.41 23.59 -9.04
C TYR A 17 4.91 22.55 -10.06
N SER A 18 3.89 22.93 -10.83
CA SER A 18 3.12 22.13 -11.78
C SER A 18 3.81 21.92 -13.14
N SER A 19 3.62 20.74 -13.74
CA SER A 19 3.19 20.58 -15.15
C SER A 19 3.05 19.09 -15.52
N LEU A 20 1.84 18.71 -15.95
CA LEU A 20 1.53 17.44 -16.59
C LEU A 20 2.06 17.46 -18.03
N GLN A 21 2.84 16.45 -18.44
CA GLN A 21 2.99 16.12 -19.86
C GLN A 21 2.88 14.61 -20.13
N LYS A 22 2.09 14.32 -21.17
CA LYS A 22 1.74 13.01 -21.76
C LYS A 22 2.98 12.16 -22.08
N THR A 23 2.88 10.84 -21.86
CA THR A 23 3.84 9.86 -22.38
C THR A 23 3.16 8.85 -23.29
N ALA A 24 3.81 8.61 -24.44
CA ALA A 24 3.39 7.74 -25.53
C ALA A 24 3.54 6.24 -25.21
N GLU A 25 2.85 5.40 -25.99
CA GLU A 25 2.82 3.95 -25.86
C GLU A 25 4.14 3.30 -26.28
N HIS A 26 4.69 2.45 -25.39
CA HIS A 26 5.84 1.61 -25.70
C HIS A 26 5.40 0.13 -25.82
N LYS A 27 5.86 -0.53 -26.89
CA LYS A 27 5.59 -1.94 -27.20
C LYS A 27 6.20 -2.84 -26.13
N ALA A 28 5.42 -3.82 -25.66
CA ALA A 28 5.85 -4.78 -24.67
C ALA A 28 6.83 -5.81 -25.26
N GLU A 29 8.09 -5.73 -24.86
CA GLU A 29 9.09 -6.78 -25.03
C GLU A 29 9.13 -7.62 -23.75
N LYS A 30 9.36 -8.95 -23.87
CA LYS A 30 9.38 -9.86 -22.71
C LYS A 30 10.52 -9.44 -21.75
N PRO A 31 10.26 -9.23 -20.45
CA PRO A 31 11.32 -8.82 -19.53
C PRO A 31 12.38 -9.92 -19.39
N GLN A 32 13.62 -9.61 -19.75
CA GLN A 32 14.77 -10.38 -19.30
C GLN A 32 14.85 -10.25 -17.77
N GLU A 33 15.04 -11.39 -17.10
CA GLU A 33 15.19 -11.48 -15.65
C GLU A 33 16.56 -10.93 -15.25
N GLN A 34 16.67 -9.59 -15.21
CA GLN A 34 17.83 -8.91 -14.67
C GLN A 34 17.73 -8.92 -13.15
N ALA A 35 18.75 -9.50 -12.50
CA ALA A 35 18.84 -9.60 -11.05
C ALA A 35 18.71 -8.19 -10.42
N ASN A 36 17.77 -8.05 -9.48
CA ASN A 36 17.55 -6.81 -8.75
C ASN A 36 18.85 -6.44 -8.00
N PRO A 37 19.40 -5.22 -8.14
CA PRO A 37 20.48 -4.79 -7.27
C PRO A 37 19.96 -4.82 -5.83
N LYS A 38 20.54 -5.69 -4.98
CA LYS A 38 20.16 -5.80 -3.57
C LYS A 38 20.37 -4.44 -2.90
N ILE A 39 19.29 -3.78 -2.51
CA ILE A 39 19.34 -2.60 -1.65
C ILE A 39 19.23 -3.12 -0.23
N ALA A 40 20.34 -3.24 0.46
CA ALA A 40 20.30 -3.55 1.88
C ALA A 40 19.75 -2.34 2.63
N ALA A 41 18.55 -2.47 3.19
CA ALA A 41 18.11 -1.55 4.26
C ALA A 41 19.06 -1.76 5.46
N PRO A 42 19.42 -0.71 6.23
CA PRO A 42 20.29 -0.85 7.40
C PRO A 42 19.72 -1.79 8.48
N ALA A 43 18.42 -2.11 8.43
CA ALA A 43 17.75 -3.08 9.28
C ALA A 43 16.80 -3.95 8.45
N ASP A 44 16.99 -5.27 8.49
CA ASP A 44 16.07 -6.23 7.86
C ASP A 44 14.68 -6.10 8.49
N ILE A 45 13.67 -5.83 7.66
CA ILE A 45 12.27 -5.78 8.11
C ILE A 45 11.83 -7.21 8.48
N ARG A 46 11.52 -7.41 9.76
CA ARG A 46 11.01 -8.68 10.28
C ARG A 46 9.49 -8.67 10.27
N TYR A 47 8.90 -9.29 9.26
CA TYR A 47 7.45 -9.43 9.19
C TYR A 47 6.90 -10.34 10.30
N PRO A 48 5.63 -10.15 10.73
CA PRO A 48 4.99 -11.00 11.73
C PRO A 48 4.89 -12.46 11.27
N LYS A 49 4.60 -13.36 12.20
CA LYS A 49 4.18 -14.72 11.83
C LYS A 49 2.76 -14.67 11.24
N SER A 50 2.51 -15.49 10.23
CA SER A 50 1.17 -15.73 9.70
C SER A 50 0.78 -17.18 9.97
N PRO A 51 0.00 -17.46 11.04
CA PRO A 51 -0.45 -18.82 11.32
C PRO A 51 -1.46 -19.28 10.26
N SER A 52 -1.75 -20.59 10.24
CA SER A 52 -2.79 -21.14 9.36
C SER A 52 -4.15 -20.51 9.64
N ILE A 53 -5.01 -20.42 8.62
CA ILE A 53 -6.38 -19.94 8.78
C ILE A 53 -7.22 -20.86 9.69
N GLU A 54 -6.82 -22.12 9.84
CA GLU A 54 -7.47 -23.11 10.70
C GLU A 54 -6.94 -23.08 12.15
N ASP A 55 -5.81 -22.40 12.40
CA ASP A 55 -5.23 -22.21 13.72
C ASP A 55 -5.88 -21.00 14.43
N TYR A 56 -7.11 -21.21 14.91
CA TYR A 56 -7.90 -20.18 15.57
C TYR A 56 -7.26 -19.67 16.86
N ASP A 57 -6.61 -20.54 17.63
CA ASP A 57 -5.96 -20.19 18.90
C ASP A 57 -4.77 -19.23 18.66
N ALA A 58 -3.96 -19.47 17.62
CA ALA A 58 -2.88 -18.56 17.25
C ALA A 58 -3.43 -17.20 16.76
N GLN A 59 -4.54 -17.19 16.01
CA GLN A 59 -5.18 -15.95 15.55
C GLN A 59 -5.74 -15.13 16.71
N ILE A 60 -6.41 -15.76 17.67
CA ILE A 60 -6.89 -15.12 18.90
C ILE A 60 -5.71 -14.55 19.68
N THR A 61 -4.65 -15.35 19.86
CA THR A 61 -3.41 -14.91 20.53
C THR A 61 -2.78 -13.69 19.85
N ILE A 62 -2.79 -13.63 18.52
CA ILE A 62 -2.33 -12.43 17.78
C ILE A 62 -3.24 -11.24 18.07
N SER A 63 -4.56 -11.41 18.05
CA SER A 63 -5.49 -10.33 18.34
C SER A 63 -5.32 -9.78 19.76
N ASP A 64 -5.27 -10.67 20.75
CA ASP A 64 -5.19 -10.32 22.17
C ASP A 64 -3.87 -9.61 22.52
N ASN A 65 -2.76 -10.05 21.93
CA ASN A 65 -1.46 -9.43 22.12
C ASN A 65 -1.29 -8.11 21.34
N ASN A 66 -2.22 -7.78 20.44
CA ASN A 66 -2.16 -6.60 19.59
C ASN A 66 -3.47 -5.78 19.68
N PRO A 67 -3.82 -5.26 20.87
CA PRO A 67 -5.00 -4.44 21.04
C PRO A 67 -4.91 -3.17 20.20
N ILE A 68 -6.04 -2.75 19.63
CA ILE A 68 -6.12 -1.52 18.84
C ILE A 68 -7.17 -0.62 19.50
N ASP A 69 -6.82 0.64 19.68
CA ASP A 69 -7.73 1.68 20.14
C ASP A 69 -8.92 1.80 19.15
N PRO A 70 -10.16 1.57 19.61
CA PRO A 70 -11.34 1.70 18.76
C PRO A 70 -11.50 3.10 18.14
N THR A 71 -11.03 4.14 18.82
CA THR A 71 -11.10 5.52 18.30
C THR A 71 -10.25 5.70 17.06
N MET A 72 -9.07 5.04 16.98
CA MET A 72 -8.25 5.02 15.77
C MET A 72 -8.94 4.28 14.62
N LEU A 73 -9.61 3.16 14.92
CA LEU A 73 -10.36 2.41 13.88
C LEU A 73 -11.53 3.22 13.32
N ASN A 74 -12.23 3.98 14.16
CA ASN A 74 -13.27 4.91 13.72
C ASN A 74 -12.68 6.03 12.85
N GLY A 75 -11.57 6.64 13.29
CA GLY A 75 -10.88 7.65 12.50
C GLY A 75 -10.38 7.15 11.14
N TYR A 76 -9.88 5.91 11.09
CA TYR A 76 -9.55 5.24 9.83
C TYR A 76 -10.78 5.05 8.94
N ALA A 77 -11.95 4.69 9.50
CA ALA A 77 -13.18 4.55 8.74
C ALA A 77 -13.62 5.89 8.12
N ASP A 78 -13.56 6.98 8.88
CA ASP A 78 -13.88 8.33 8.41
C ASP A 78 -12.92 8.78 7.30
N PHE A 79 -11.60 8.66 7.54
CA PHE A 79 -10.58 8.91 6.53
C PHE A 79 -10.81 8.07 5.25
N SER A 80 -11.16 6.80 5.40
CA SER A 80 -11.40 5.89 4.30
C SER A 80 -12.58 6.36 3.44
N GLN A 81 -13.67 6.78 4.07
CA GLN A 81 -14.84 7.31 3.37
C GLN A 81 -14.52 8.62 2.63
N GLU A 82 -13.90 9.57 3.31
CA GLU A 82 -13.57 10.89 2.75
C GLU A 82 -12.59 10.78 1.58
N SER A 83 -11.51 10.02 1.76
CA SER A 83 -10.49 9.83 0.71
C SER A 83 -11.02 9.04 -0.47
N PHE A 84 -11.87 8.03 -0.24
CA PHE A 84 -12.53 7.28 -1.31
C PHE A 84 -13.45 8.18 -2.15
N TYR A 85 -14.26 9.02 -1.50
CA TYR A 85 -15.12 9.99 -2.19
C TYR A 85 -14.29 10.97 -3.03
N ALA A 86 -13.22 11.52 -2.44
CA ALA A 86 -12.34 12.46 -3.13
C ALA A 86 -11.72 11.86 -4.40
N ILE A 87 -11.27 10.61 -4.35
CA ILE A 87 -10.69 9.91 -5.50
C ILE A 87 -11.75 9.58 -6.55
N LEU A 88 -12.87 8.98 -6.14
CA LEU A 88 -13.92 8.55 -7.08
C LEU A 88 -14.56 9.70 -7.83
N LYS A 89 -14.71 10.87 -7.19
CA LYS A 89 -15.31 12.06 -7.84
C LYS A 89 -14.58 12.46 -9.11
N THR A 90 -13.30 12.12 -9.22
CA THR A 90 -12.45 12.45 -10.38
C THR A 90 -12.25 11.28 -11.35
N ALA A 91 -12.77 10.10 -11.01
CA ALA A 91 -12.54 8.88 -11.76
C ALA A 91 -13.48 8.78 -12.98
N SER A 92 -12.89 8.56 -14.15
CA SER A 92 -13.63 8.24 -15.39
C SER A 92 -13.56 6.76 -15.79
N ASP A 93 -12.69 6.00 -15.13
CA ASP A 93 -12.36 4.60 -15.42
C ASP A 93 -12.38 3.75 -14.15
N ASN A 94 -12.06 2.46 -14.28
CA ASN A 94 -11.88 1.56 -13.15
C ASN A 94 -10.78 2.10 -12.20
N VAL A 95 -11.14 2.31 -10.94
CA VAL A 95 -10.21 2.71 -9.88
C VAL A 95 -10.04 1.58 -8.89
N SER A 96 -8.79 1.35 -8.51
CA SER A 96 -8.41 0.53 -7.36
C SER A 96 -7.65 1.41 -6.39
N TYR A 97 -8.19 1.57 -5.19
CA TYR A 97 -7.62 2.39 -4.13
C TYR A 97 -7.66 1.62 -2.81
N SER A 98 -6.56 1.66 -2.07
CA SER A 98 -6.48 1.13 -0.71
C SER A 98 -6.30 2.28 0.28
N PRO A 99 -7.39 2.69 0.97
CA PRO A 99 -7.30 3.71 2.00
C PRO A 99 -6.30 3.34 3.08
N LEU A 100 -6.32 2.08 3.53
CA LEU A 100 -5.38 1.59 4.53
C LEU A 100 -3.93 1.77 4.09
N SER A 101 -3.61 1.41 2.84
CA SER A 101 -2.26 1.53 2.33
C SER A 101 -1.77 2.99 2.36
N LEU A 102 -2.60 3.96 1.98
CA LEU A 102 -2.27 5.40 2.07
C LEU A 102 -2.22 5.90 3.53
N TYR A 103 -3.02 5.32 4.42
CA TYR A 103 -3.07 5.71 5.82
C TYR A 103 -1.73 5.46 6.55
N TYR A 104 -1.04 4.34 6.27
CA TYR A 104 0.25 4.00 6.88
C TYR A 104 1.36 5.06 6.70
N PRO A 105 1.72 5.49 5.47
CA PRO A 105 2.75 6.50 5.28
C PRO A 105 2.35 7.88 5.83
N LEU A 106 1.05 8.21 5.83
CA LEU A 106 0.57 9.46 6.44
C LEU A 106 0.69 9.42 7.97
N MET A 107 0.33 8.31 8.61
CA MET A 107 0.53 8.10 10.06
C MET A 107 2.02 8.08 10.45
N LEU A 108 2.88 7.51 9.59
CA LEU A 108 4.34 7.58 9.76
C LEU A 108 4.84 9.02 9.65
N THR A 109 4.30 9.80 8.71
CA THR A 109 4.63 11.23 8.57
C THR A 109 4.15 12.02 9.78
N LEU A 110 2.96 11.72 10.30
CA LEU A 110 2.44 12.31 11.53
C LEU A 110 3.40 12.08 12.71
N GLN A 111 3.92 10.86 12.86
CA GLN A 111 4.90 10.51 13.89
C GLN A 111 6.19 11.37 13.82
N ALA A 112 6.59 11.81 12.63
CA ALA A 112 7.76 12.68 12.43
C ALA A 112 7.46 14.18 12.63
N SER A 113 6.18 14.56 12.59
CA SER A 113 5.75 15.95 12.48
C SER A 113 5.49 16.62 13.84
N LYS A 114 5.53 17.95 13.89
CA LYS A 114 5.22 18.78 15.07
C LYS A 114 4.47 20.05 14.66
N GLY A 115 3.91 20.75 15.64
CA GLY A 115 3.17 22.01 15.43
C GLY A 115 2.05 21.86 14.40
N ASN A 116 1.89 22.88 13.55
CA ASN A 116 0.81 22.97 12.56
C ASN A 116 0.76 21.77 11.61
N THR A 117 1.91 21.24 11.17
CA THR A 117 1.94 20.07 10.27
C THR A 117 1.32 18.85 10.93
N ALA A 118 1.65 18.61 12.20
CA ALA A 118 1.07 17.52 12.95
C ALA A 118 -0.43 17.73 13.20
N GLU A 119 -0.86 18.96 13.51
CA GLU A 119 -2.28 19.28 13.68
C GLU A 119 -3.09 19.01 12.42
N GLN A 120 -2.61 19.44 11.26
CA GLN A 120 -3.26 19.17 9.97
C GLN A 120 -3.35 17.67 9.66
N LEU A 121 -2.28 16.91 9.91
CA LEU A 121 -2.28 15.46 9.71
C LEU A 121 -3.22 14.75 10.69
N GLN A 122 -3.30 15.20 11.94
CA GLN A 122 -4.24 14.66 12.93
C GLN A 122 -5.69 14.87 12.50
N THR A 123 -6.03 16.07 12.03
CA THR A 123 -7.36 16.36 11.49
C THR A 123 -7.68 15.50 10.28
N LEU A 124 -6.76 15.39 9.32
CA LEU A 124 -6.96 14.57 8.12
C LEU A 124 -7.15 13.08 8.46
N LEU A 125 -6.36 12.57 9.40
CA LEU A 125 -6.33 11.14 9.75
C LEU A 125 -7.36 10.77 10.82
N HIS A 126 -8.10 11.75 11.34
CA HIS A 126 -9.07 11.61 12.43
C HIS A 126 -8.48 10.95 13.68
N VAL A 127 -7.30 11.39 14.11
CA VAL A 127 -6.58 10.81 15.27
C VAL A 127 -6.07 11.85 16.26
N ASN A 128 -6.02 11.44 17.53
CA ASN A 128 -5.28 12.13 18.58
C ASN A 128 -3.82 11.65 18.60
N ARG A 129 -2.89 12.31 19.32
CA ARG A 129 -1.46 11.95 19.24
C ARG A 129 -1.04 10.68 20.00
N SER A 130 -1.80 10.23 20.99
CA SER A 130 -1.34 9.14 21.87
C SER A 130 -1.38 7.78 21.18
N ASP A 131 -0.27 7.03 21.28
CA ASP A 131 -0.13 5.62 20.88
C ASP A 131 -0.43 5.24 19.42
N ASN A 132 -0.55 6.22 18.51
CA ASN A 132 -0.80 5.98 17.09
C ASN A 132 0.17 4.97 16.45
N ALA A 133 1.48 5.14 16.66
CA ALA A 133 2.46 4.22 16.09
C ALA A 133 2.25 2.78 16.59
N LYS A 134 2.07 2.59 17.91
CA LYS A 134 1.81 1.27 18.50
C LYS A 134 0.53 0.65 17.93
N ASN A 135 -0.53 1.44 17.80
CA ASN A 135 -1.79 1.01 17.19
C ASN A 135 -1.63 0.58 15.73
N MET A 136 -0.86 1.32 14.93
CA MET A 136 -0.56 0.95 13.54
C MET A 136 0.25 -0.35 13.45
N GLY A 137 1.23 -0.55 14.33
CA GLY A 137 1.98 -1.80 14.38
C GLY A 137 1.08 -2.99 14.78
N ASN A 138 0.20 -2.78 15.76
CA ASN A 138 -0.75 -3.81 16.22
C ASN A 138 -1.74 -4.16 15.12
N LEU A 139 -2.26 -3.15 14.41
CA LEU A 139 -3.10 -3.34 13.23
C LEU A 139 -2.37 -4.17 12.17
N TYR A 140 -1.13 -3.82 11.84
CA TYR A 140 -0.34 -4.58 10.87
C TYR A 140 -0.20 -6.04 11.28
N ARG A 141 0.14 -6.31 12.55
CA ARG A 141 0.32 -7.67 13.07
C ARG A 141 -0.95 -8.52 12.98
N ARG A 142 -2.13 -7.92 13.14
CA ARG A 142 -3.43 -8.59 12.96
C ARG A 142 -3.81 -8.81 11.50
N LEU A 143 -3.27 -7.98 10.61
CA LEU A 143 -3.62 -7.92 9.20
C LEU A 143 -2.66 -8.71 8.30
N TYR A 144 -1.41 -8.87 8.72
CA TYR A 144 -0.40 -9.55 7.93
C TYR A 144 -0.78 -11.02 7.69
N THR A 145 -0.85 -11.37 6.40
CA THR A 145 -1.14 -12.74 5.97
C THR A 145 -0.08 -13.19 4.97
N ASP A 146 0.47 -14.38 5.18
CA ASP A 146 1.38 -15.06 4.26
C ASP A 146 1.33 -16.56 4.56
N ASN A 147 0.21 -17.17 4.18
CA ASN A 147 -0.13 -18.56 4.50
C ASN A 147 -0.94 -19.20 3.35
N GLU A 148 -1.49 -20.40 3.55
CA GLU A 148 -2.28 -21.14 2.57
C GLU A 148 -3.57 -20.44 2.11
N SER A 149 -4.08 -19.48 2.89
CA SER A 149 -5.25 -18.67 2.53
C SER A 149 -4.91 -17.53 1.57
N GLY A 150 -3.65 -17.09 1.53
CA GLY A 150 -3.20 -16.01 0.67
C GLY A 150 -2.08 -15.17 1.27
N GLN A 151 -1.94 -13.97 0.71
CA GLN A 151 -0.94 -12.99 1.05
C GLN A 151 -1.58 -11.60 1.17
N MET A 152 -1.33 -10.92 2.28
CA MET A 152 -1.60 -9.51 2.47
C MET A 152 -0.40 -8.85 3.12
N LYS A 153 0.25 -7.98 2.36
CA LYS A 153 1.47 -7.29 2.77
C LYS A 153 1.37 -5.82 2.41
N ILE A 154 1.50 -4.95 3.41
CA ILE A 154 1.75 -3.53 3.22
C ILE A 154 3.25 -3.32 3.43
N ALA A 155 3.91 -2.65 2.51
CA ALA A 155 5.33 -2.33 2.59
C ALA A 155 5.49 -0.82 2.51
N ASN A 156 6.34 -0.28 3.37
CA ASN A 156 6.68 1.13 3.40
C ASN A 156 8.19 1.28 3.23
N SER A 157 8.64 2.35 2.59
CA SER A 157 10.04 2.73 2.60
C SER A 157 10.24 4.23 2.64
N LEU A 158 11.20 4.64 3.45
CA LEU A 158 11.73 5.99 3.55
C LEU A 158 13.00 6.08 2.69
N TRP A 159 13.03 7.03 1.78
CA TRP A 159 14.19 7.33 0.95
C TRP A 159 14.66 8.72 1.33
N ILE A 160 15.86 8.84 1.86
CA ILE A 160 16.33 10.03 2.57
C ILE A 160 17.60 10.52 1.89
N GLN A 161 17.62 11.83 1.59
CA GLN A 161 18.81 12.45 1.02
C GLN A 161 19.96 12.40 2.03
N ASN A 162 21.12 11.93 1.60
CA ASN A 162 22.32 11.75 2.44
C ASN A 162 22.73 12.97 3.28
N ALA A 163 22.49 14.18 2.79
CA ALA A 163 22.78 15.44 3.48
C ALA A 163 21.82 15.75 4.65
N TYR A 164 20.76 14.95 4.85
CA TYR A 164 19.70 15.18 5.84
C TYR A 164 19.49 13.95 6.73
N PRO A 165 20.44 13.66 7.64
CA PRO A 165 20.29 12.53 8.54
C PRO A 165 19.06 12.70 9.44
N VAL A 166 18.36 11.58 9.67
CA VAL A 166 17.16 11.52 10.50
C VAL A 166 17.51 10.81 11.80
N LYS A 167 16.80 11.15 12.89
CA LYS A 167 17.03 10.57 14.21
C LYS A 167 16.82 9.05 14.20
N ASP A 168 17.73 8.31 14.81
CA ASP A 168 17.66 6.84 14.91
C ASP A 168 16.38 6.36 15.57
N GLU A 169 15.92 7.04 16.63
CA GLU A 169 14.64 6.74 17.30
C GLU A 169 13.44 6.75 16.33
N PHE A 170 13.44 7.66 15.37
CA PHE A 170 12.38 7.70 14.36
C PHE A 170 12.50 6.55 13.37
N ILE A 171 13.71 6.22 12.93
CA ILE A 171 13.96 5.09 12.03
C ILE A 171 13.58 3.75 12.70
N GLU A 172 13.89 3.59 13.98
CA GLU A 172 13.50 2.41 14.77
C GLU A 172 11.97 2.31 14.89
N ALA A 173 11.29 3.42 15.20
CA ALA A 173 9.84 3.45 15.26
C ALA A 173 9.19 3.14 13.89
N ALA A 174 9.72 3.72 12.81
CA ALA A 174 9.29 3.48 11.44
C ALA A 174 9.42 1.99 11.06
N ASN A 175 10.55 1.37 11.39
CA ASN A 175 10.79 -0.05 11.14
C ASN A 175 9.84 -0.93 11.95
N LYS A 176 9.79 -0.73 13.27
CA LYS A 176 9.08 -1.62 14.21
C LYS A 176 7.56 -1.52 14.13
N GLN A 177 7.03 -0.31 13.89
CA GLN A 177 5.59 -0.04 13.96
C GLN A 177 4.94 0.14 12.60
N PHE A 178 5.69 0.56 11.59
CA PHE A 178 5.17 0.80 10.24
C PHE A 178 5.75 -0.16 9.20
N TYR A 179 6.65 -1.07 9.60
CA TYR A 179 7.34 -1.99 8.70
C TYR A 179 7.99 -1.22 7.54
N ALA A 180 8.52 -0.03 7.85
CA ALA A 180 9.15 0.86 6.91
C ALA A 180 10.66 0.67 6.89
N ALA A 181 11.20 0.26 5.75
CA ALA A 181 12.63 0.27 5.52
C ALA A 181 13.12 1.72 5.33
N ALA A 182 14.36 2.02 5.72
CA ALA A 182 14.95 3.34 5.49
C ALA A 182 16.20 3.21 4.62
N TYR A 183 16.31 4.08 3.61
CA TYR A 183 17.42 4.09 2.67
C TYR A 183 17.99 5.49 2.59
N THR A 184 19.31 5.60 2.75
CA THR A 184 20.03 6.83 2.49
C THR A 184 20.49 6.82 1.03
N VAL A 185 20.07 7.83 0.26
CA VAL A 185 20.30 7.92 -1.18
C VAL A 185 20.79 9.31 -1.59
N ASP A 186 21.16 9.42 -2.86
CA ASP A 186 21.40 10.69 -3.54
C ASP A 186 20.36 10.86 -4.66
N PHE A 187 19.35 11.71 -4.44
CA PHE A 187 18.26 11.91 -5.41
C PHE A 187 18.71 12.57 -6.72
N SER A 188 19.90 13.15 -6.78
CA SER A 188 20.46 13.70 -8.02
C SER A 188 20.95 12.61 -8.99
N GLN A 189 21.17 11.38 -8.49
CA GLN A 189 21.64 10.27 -9.30
C GLN A 189 20.45 9.57 -9.97
N SER A 190 20.55 9.35 -11.28
CA SER A 190 19.53 8.64 -12.07
C SER A 190 19.20 7.26 -11.51
N LYS A 191 20.21 6.55 -11.00
CA LYS A 191 20.07 5.21 -10.40
C LYS A 191 19.07 5.18 -9.24
N THR A 192 18.86 6.30 -8.52
CA THR A 192 17.96 6.33 -7.35
C THR A 192 16.52 6.07 -7.77
N ALA A 193 16.08 6.60 -8.91
CA ALA A 193 14.77 6.31 -9.47
C ALA A 193 14.60 4.81 -9.80
N ASP A 194 15.63 4.19 -10.39
CA ASP A 194 15.61 2.76 -10.74
C ASP A 194 15.54 1.87 -9.49
N LEU A 195 16.30 2.23 -8.45
CA LEU A 195 16.28 1.55 -7.15
C LEU A 195 14.89 1.64 -6.48
N MET A 196 14.26 2.81 -6.52
CA MET A 196 12.91 3.01 -6.01
C MET A 196 11.86 2.20 -6.78
N ALA A 197 11.97 2.15 -8.12
CA ALA A 197 11.08 1.38 -8.97
C ALA A 197 11.25 -0.13 -8.76
N ALA A 198 12.50 -0.58 -8.61
CA ALA A 198 12.87 -1.95 -8.27
C ALA A 198 12.29 -2.38 -6.91
N TRP A 199 12.34 -1.50 -5.92
CA TRP A 199 11.73 -1.75 -4.60
C TRP A 199 10.22 -1.98 -4.71
N ILE A 200 9.50 -1.16 -5.48
CA ILE A 200 8.05 -1.35 -5.68
C ILE A 200 7.76 -2.67 -6.38
N ARG A 201 8.53 -3.01 -7.42
CA ARG A 201 8.38 -4.26 -8.15
C ARG A 201 8.55 -5.47 -7.24
N GLU A 202 9.58 -5.44 -6.39
CA GLU A 202 9.83 -6.49 -5.40
C GLU A 202 8.69 -6.63 -4.40
N HIS A 203 8.23 -5.53 -3.82
CA HIS A 203 7.16 -5.53 -2.82
C HIS A 203 5.75 -5.75 -3.36
N THR A 204 5.60 -5.90 -4.68
CA THR A 204 4.32 -6.17 -5.36
C THR A 204 4.34 -7.47 -6.15
N ASN A 205 5.28 -8.38 -5.87
CA ASN A 205 5.45 -9.65 -6.59
C ASN A 205 5.51 -9.45 -8.12
N ALA A 206 6.25 -8.42 -8.55
CA ALA A 206 6.41 -7.99 -9.93
C ALA A 206 5.12 -7.59 -10.68
N ASN A 207 4.01 -7.37 -9.96
CA ASN A 207 2.76 -6.91 -10.58
C ASN A 207 2.83 -5.43 -10.96
N LEU A 208 3.66 -4.64 -10.25
CA LEU A 208 3.89 -3.23 -10.55
C LEU A 208 5.32 -3.01 -11.05
N SER A 209 5.48 -2.10 -12.01
CA SER A 209 6.79 -1.65 -12.50
C SER A 209 6.66 -0.19 -12.95
N PRO A 210 6.56 0.73 -11.98
CA PRO A 210 6.34 2.14 -12.29
C PRO A 210 7.63 2.79 -12.80
N SER A 211 7.47 3.87 -13.56
CA SER A 211 8.56 4.82 -13.80
C SER A 211 8.53 5.88 -12.71
N ILE A 212 9.67 6.10 -12.05
CA ILE A 212 9.84 7.11 -11.01
C ILE A 212 10.73 8.23 -11.53
N ARG A 213 10.43 9.45 -11.11
CA ARG A 213 11.29 10.61 -11.35
C ARG A 213 11.79 11.12 -10.02
N THR A 214 13.10 11.29 -9.92
CA THR A 214 13.75 11.94 -8.79
C THR A 214 14.34 13.27 -9.23
N ASP A 215 14.54 14.17 -8.27
CA ASP A 215 15.20 15.45 -8.48
C ASP A 215 16.15 15.75 -7.31
N GLY A 216 17.26 16.44 -7.57
CA GLY A 216 18.28 16.74 -6.54
C GLY A 216 17.77 17.61 -5.39
N SER A 217 16.64 18.31 -5.55
CA SER A 217 15.99 19.07 -4.46
C SER A 217 15.20 18.17 -3.50
N MET A 218 14.91 16.92 -3.86
CA MET A 218 14.23 15.96 -2.98
C MET A 218 15.04 15.72 -1.71
N ARG A 219 14.36 15.85 -0.57
CA ARG A 219 14.94 15.60 0.76
C ARG A 219 14.52 14.26 1.31
N MET A 220 13.26 13.89 1.06
CA MET A 220 12.69 12.62 1.49
C MET A 220 11.59 12.20 0.52
N SER A 221 11.48 10.90 0.26
CA SER A 221 10.33 10.28 -0.40
C SER A 221 9.84 9.10 0.45
N ILE A 222 8.53 8.98 0.60
CA ILE A 222 7.91 7.84 1.24
C ILE A 222 7.18 7.05 0.17
N LEU A 223 7.61 5.80 -0.03
CA LEU A 223 6.93 4.85 -0.90
C LEU A 223 6.08 3.92 -0.06
N ASN A 224 4.88 3.67 -0.56
CA ASN A 224 3.98 2.70 0.01
C ASN A 224 3.50 1.76 -1.10
N ALA A 225 3.52 0.46 -0.82
CA ALA A 225 3.07 -0.59 -1.73
C ALA A 225 2.24 -1.61 -0.95
N ILE A 226 1.10 -1.99 -1.52
CA ILE A 226 0.27 -3.08 -0.99
C ILE A 226 0.21 -4.21 -2.00
N TYR A 227 0.41 -5.43 -1.51
CA TYR A 227 0.14 -6.66 -2.24
C TYR A 227 -0.97 -7.42 -1.51
N TYR A 228 -2.02 -7.76 -2.25
CA TYR A 228 -3.12 -8.56 -1.75
C TYR A 228 -3.49 -9.64 -2.76
N LYS A 229 -3.53 -10.88 -2.29
CA LYS A 229 -3.98 -12.06 -3.05
C LYS A 229 -4.55 -13.06 -2.07
N ALA A 230 -5.84 -13.35 -2.16
CA ALA A 230 -6.51 -14.30 -1.28
C ALA A 230 -7.22 -15.40 -2.08
N ARG A 231 -7.39 -16.55 -1.42
CA ARG A 231 -8.22 -17.66 -1.89
C ARG A 231 -9.62 -17.51 -1.32
N PHE A 232 -10.64 -17.72 -2.15
CA PHE A 232 -12.01 -17.86 -1.65
C PHE A 232 -12.10 -19.07 -0.71
N GLN A 233 -12.82 -18.95 0.42
CA GLN A 233 -13.12 -20.08 1.31
C GLN A 233 -13.71 -21.25 0.52
N THR A 234 -14.70 -20.94 -0.32
CA THR A 234 -15.25 -21.87 -1.31
C THR A 234 -14.81 -21.46 -2.71
N VAL A 235 -13.91 -22.25 -3.31
CA VAL A 235 -13.33 -21.95 -4.63
C VAL A 235 -14.34 -22.21 -5.74
N PHE A 236 -14.37 -21.31 -6.74
CA PHE A 236 -15.17 -21.50 -7.94
C PHE A 236 -14.65 -22.67 -8.80
N ASP A 237 -15.56 -23.53 -9.26
CA ASP A 237 -15.22 -24.56 -10.25
C ASP A 237 -14.90 -23.89 -11.60
N LYS A 238 -13.67 -24.08 -12.08
CA LYS A 238 -13.22 -23.56 -13.38
C LYS A 238 -14.10 -24.05 -14.53
N LYS A 239 -14.65 -25.27 -14.46
CA LYS A 239 -15.54 -25.83 -15.48
C LYS A 239 -16.89 -25.11 -15.56
N LYS A 240 -17.32 -24.47 -14.48
CA LYS A 240 -18.55 -23.67 -14.42
C LYS A 240 -18.34 -22.22 -14.88
N THR A 241 -17.11 -21.81 -15.17
CA THR A 241 -16.83 -20.45 -15.69
C THR A 241 -17.27 -20.34 -17.15
N LYS A 242 -18.20 -19.42 -17.45
CA LYS A 242 -18.78 -19.24 -18.79
C LYS A 242 -18.54 -17.83 -19.31
N LYS A 243 -18.56 -17.66 -20.64
CA LYS A 243 -18.64 -16.34 -21.27
C LYS A 243 -20.04 -15.78 -21.10
N GLY A 244 -20.14 -14.48 -20.81
CA GLY A 244 -21.40 -13.75 -20.75
C GLY A 244 -21.17 -12.28 -21.13
N TYR A 245 -22.23 -11.50 -21.16
CA TYR A 245 -22.16 -10.05 -21.41
C TYR A 245 -22.26 -9.29 -20.10
N LEU A 246 -21.31 -8.37 -19.85
CA LEU A 246 -21.40 -7.41 -18.78
C LEU A 246 -21.94 -6.10 -19.35
N LEU A 247 -23.04 -5.61 -18.79
CA LEU A 247 -23.58 -4.29 -19.09
C LEU A 247 -22.94 -3.28 -18.13
N CYS A 248 -22.10 -2.40 -18.67
CA CYS A 248 -21.64 -1.20 -17.99
C CYS A 248 -22.30 0.01 -18.66
N ALA A 249 -22.50 1.12 -17.95
CA ALA A 249 -23.12 2.31 -18.52
C ALA A 249 -22.40 2.74 -19.81
N GLY A 250 -23.03 2.50 -20.97
CA GLY A 250 -22.48 2.80 -22.30
C GLY A 250 -21.45 1.80 -22.86
N TRP A 251 -21.18 0.68 -22.18
CA TRP A 251 -20.28 -0.37 -22.68
C TRP A 251 -20.89 -1.76 -22.52
N GLU A 252 -20.95 -2.51 -23.63
CA GLU A 252 -21.25 -3.93 -23.64
C GLU A 252 -20.00 -4.70 -24.05
N GLY A 253 -19.64 -5.72 -23.28
CA GLY A 253 -18.54 -6.60 -23.68
C GLY A 253 -18.58 -7.97 -23.05
N CYS A 254 -17.95 -8.90 -23.76
CA CYS A 254 -17.88 -10.28 -23.33
C CYS A 254 -16.85 -10.44 -22.20
N CYS A 255 -17.32 -10.96 -21.06
CA CYS A 255 -16.52 -11.24 -19.89
C CYS A 255 -16.64 -12.73 -19.50
N ARG A 256 -15.69 -13.23 -18.71
CA ARG A 256 -15.79 -14.55 -18.08
C ARG A 256 -16.46 -14.38 -16.72
N PHE A 257 -17.55 -15.10 -16.50
CA PHE A 257 -18.31 -15.10 -15.27
C PHE A 257 -18.05 -16.41 -14.53
N HIS A 258 -17.58 -16.31 -13.30
CA HIS A 258 -17.46 -17.44 -12.38
C HIS A 258 -18.84 -17.73 -11.77
N ALA A 259 -19.21 -19.00 -11.65
CA ALA A 259 -20.52 -19.41 -11.15
C ALA A 259 -20.36 -20.37 -9.95
N SER A 260 -21.20 -20.18 -8.94
CA SER A 260 -21.25 -20.97 -7.71
C SER A 260 -22.68 -20.97 -7.17
N GLU A 261 -23.11 -22.09 -6.59
CA GLU A 261 -24.43 -22.27 -5.96
C GLU A 261 -24.32 -22.37 -4.43
N HIS A 262 -23.18 -21.99 -3.86
CA HIS A 262 -22.94 -22.04 -2.42
C HIS A 262 -23.62 -20.87 -1.69
N GLY A 263 -23.83 -21.02 -0.39
CA GLY A 263 -24.38 -19.96 0.44
C GLY A 263 -23.46 -18.75 0.51
N PHE A 264 -24.02 -17.56 0.25
CA PHE A 264 -23.38 -16.27 0.45
C PHE A 264 -24.20 -15.46 1.44
N SER A 265 -23.55 -14.69 2.31
CA SER A 265 -24.24 -13.71 3.15
C SER A 265 -24.67 -12.53 2.30
N PHE A 266 -25.97 -12.23 2.27
CA PHE A 266 -26.51 -11.05 1.60
C PHE A 266 -27.40 -10.26 2.57
N LEU A 267 -27.30 -8.94 2.52
CA LEU A 267 -28.22 -8.03 3.19
C LEU A 267 -28.89 -7.20 2.09
N TYR A 268 -30.20 -7.35 1.93
CA TYR A 268 -30.99 -6.46 1.08
C TYR A 268 -31.56 -5.37 1.98
N ARG A 269 -31.15 -4.11 1.74
CA ARG A 269 -31.74 -2.93 2.39
C ARG A 269 -32.62 -2.21 1.39
#